data_AF-A0A0N8TCL4-F1
#
_entry.id   AF-A0A0N8TCL4-F1
#
_cell.length_a   1.000
_cell.length_b   1.000
_cell.length_c   1.000
_cell.angle_alpha   90.00
_cell.angle_beta   90.00
_cell.angle_gamma   90.00
#
_symmetry.space_group_name_H-M   'P 1'
#
loop_
_entity.id
_entity.type
_entity.pdbx_description
1 polymer ?
#
loop_
_entity_poly.entity_id
_entity_poly.type
_entity_poly.pdbx_seq_one_letter_code
_entity_poly.pdbx_strand_id
1 'polypeptide(L)'
;METEQGLVKAPKGILTRSTVNEYLSRWLLNQSRLLRQPPAVRFQAEHSNDCWQFDLSPSDLKHIDKPEWIDPSKGEPTLLLFSVADDRSGVAYNLSQLHRIHANNLRAAAKTECNT
;
A
#
# COMPACT_ATOMS: atom_id res chain seq x y z
N MET A 1 3.35 -24.88 -16.18
CA MET A 1 4.75 -25.31 -16.12
C MET A 1 4.76 -26.79 -15.79
N GLU A 2 5.34 -27.61 -16.65
CA GLU A 2 5.75 -28.96 -16.23
C GLU A 2 7.12 -28.85 -15.56
N THR A 3 7.35 -29.63 -14.50
CA THR A 3 8.67 -29.71 -13.87
C THR A 3 9.64 -30.43 -14.81
N GLU A 4 10.95 -30.30 -14.59
CA GLU A 4 11.97 -31.02 -15.38
C GLU A 4 11.77 -32.56 -15.37
N GLN A 5 11.07 -33.09 -14.36
CA GLN A 5 10.71 -34.51 -14.28
C GLN A 5 9.42 -34.90 -15.03
N GLY A 6 8.72 -33.93 -15.64
CA GLY A 6 7.44 -34.15 -16.32
C GLY A 6 6.28 -34.44 -15.36
N LEU A 7 5.11 -34.75 -15.94
CA LEU A 7 3.89 -35.03 -15.19
C LEU A 7 3.94 -36.43 -14.54
N VAL A 8 4.22 -36.49 -13.24
CA VAL A 8 4.15 -37.74 -12.46
C VAL A 8 2.69 -38.12 -12.24
N LYS A 9 2.25 -39.23 -12.83
CA LYS A 9 0.88 -39.77 -12.65
C LYS A 9 0.88 -40.89 -11.62
N ALA A 10 0.08 -40.73 -10.57
CA ALA A 10 -0.14 -41.81 -9.62
C ALA A 10 -0.96 -42.96 -10.25
N PRO A 11 -0.76 -44.22 -9.81
CA PRO A 11 -1.58 -45.34 -10.23
C PRO A 11 -3.08 -45.10 -9.93
N LYS A 12 -3.95 -45.64 -10.81
CA LYS A 12 -5.40 -45.51 -10.65
C LYS A 12 -5.86 -46.11 -9.32
N GLY A 13 -6.74 -45.39 -8.61
CA GLY A 13 -7.32 -45.82 -7.34
C GLY A 13 -6.50 -45.49 -6.09
N ILE A 14 -5.24 -45.05 -6.22
CA ILE A 14 -4.39 -44.69 -5.07
C ILE A 14 -4.70 -43.28 -4.57
N LEU A 15 -4.81 -42.29 -5.47
CA LEU A 15 -5.13 -40.92 -5.10
C LEU A 15 -6.63 -40.65 -5.28
N THR A 16 -7.39 -40.91 -4.22
CA THR A 16 -8.78 -40.44 -4.12
C THR A 16 -8.82 -38.96 -3.73
N ARG A 17 -9.93 -38.27 -4.01
CA ARG A 17 -10.12 -36.86 -3.62
C ARG A 17 -9.94 -36.66 -2.11
N SER A 18 -10.42 -37.58 -1.29
CA SER A 18 -10.27 -37.51 0.17
C SER A 18 -8.79 -37.57 0.56
N THR A 19 -8.03 -38.51 0.00
CA THR A 19 -6.58 -38.66 0.23
C THR A 19 -5.84 -37.39 -0.17
N VAL A 20 -6.13 -36.82 -1.35
CA VAL A 20 -5.50 -35.58 -1.81
C VAL A 20 -5.81 -34.42 -0.85
N ASN A 21 -7.07 -34.24 -0.46
CA ASN A 21 -7.46 -33.16 0.46
C ASN A 21 -6.81 -33.30 1.85
N GLU A 22 -6.63 -34.54 2.30
CA GLU A 22 -6.00 -34.88 3.58
C GLU A 22 -4.52 -34.47 3.58
N TYR A 23 -3.76 -34.86 2.54
CA TYR A 23 -2.37 -34.45 2.38
C TYR A 23 -2.20 -32.94 2.18
N LEU A 24 -3.04 -32.32 1.35
CA LEU A 24 -3.01 -30.86 1.18
C LEU A 24 -3.27 -30.14 2.51
N SER A 25 -4.14 -30.68 3.35
CA SER A 25 -4.39 -30.11 4.68
C SER A 25 -3.18 -30.27 5.61
N ARG A 26 -2.54 -31.45 5.62
CA ARG A 26 -1.32 -31.70 6.40
C ARG A 26 -0.16 -30.79 5.99
N TRP A 27 -0.01 -30.54 4.70
CA TRP A 27 1.02 -29.62 4.17
C TRP A 27 0.61 -28.15 4.21
N LEU A 28 -0.55 -27.83 4.80
CA LEU A 28 -1.06 -26.47 4.92
C LEU A 28 -1.35 -25.78 3.57
N LEU A 29 -1.49 -26.57 2.50
CA LEU A 29 -1.83 -26.16 1.13
C LEU A 29 -3.34 -26.26 0.86
N ASN A 30 -4.16 -26.22 1.89
CA ASN A 30 -5.62 -26.15 1.72
C ASN A 30 -6.05 -24.76 1.25
N GLN A 31 -7.22 -24.69 0.61
CA GLN A 31 -7.69 -23.48 -0.06
C GLN A 31 -7.81 -22.26 0.89
N SER A 32 -8.21 -22.47 2.14
CA SER A 32 -8.33 -21.37 3.10
C SER A 32 -6.98 -20.76 3.50
N ARG A 33 -5.90 -21.54 3.46
CA ARG A 33 -4.54 -21.05 3.73
C ARG A 33 -3.86 -20.47 2.50
N LEU A 34 -4.09 -21.04 1.31
CA LEU A 34 -3.54 -20.51 0.05
C LEU A 34 -4.05 -19.11 -0.29
N LEU A 35 -5.30 -18.79 0.06
CA LEU A 35 -5.89 -17.47 -0.18
C LEU A 35 -5.54 -16.44 0.90
N ARG A 36 -4.93 -16.88 2.00
CA ARG A 36 -4.57 -15.99 3.09
C ARG A 36 -3.27 -15.26 2.73
N GLN A 37 -3.35 -13.94 2.69
CA GLN A 37 -2.15 -13.09 2.59
C GLN A 37 -1.19 -13.42 3.74
N PRO A 38 0.13 -13.53 3.49
CA PRO A 38 1.10 -13.71 4.55
C PRO A 38 1.01 -12.54 5.53
N PRO A 39 1.36 -12.74 6.82
CA PRO A 39 1.45 -11.64 7.76
C PRO A 39 2.35 -10.54 7.20
N ALA A 40 1.89 -9.29 7.28
CA ALA A 40 2.69 -8.14 6.87
C ALA A 40 3.96 -8.09 7.73
N VAL A 41 5.12 -8.18 7.09
CA VAL A 41 6.41 -7.99 7.76
C VAL A 41 6.56 -6.49 8.01
N ARG A 42 6.74 -6.11 9.27
CA ARG A 42 7.04 -4.72 9.63
C ARG A 42 8.44 -4.41 9.17
N PHE A 43 8.57 -3.44 8.26
CA PHE A 43 9.84 -2.87 7.88
C PHE A 43 10.19 -1.74 8.85
N GLN A 44 11.47 -1.64 9.20
CA GLN A 44 12.05 -0.44 9.80
C GLN A 44 13.47 -0.28 9.25
N ALA A 45 13.86 0.95 8.94
CA ALA A 45 15.21 1.34 8.55
C ALA A 45 16.23 1.04 9.66
N GLU A 46 17.49 0.83 9.28
CA GLU A 46 18.56 0.55 10.25
C GLU A 46 19.03 1.85 10.93
N HIS A 47 19.26 2.91 10.13
CA HIS A 47 19.71 4.22 10.59
C HIS A 47 18.73 5.33 10.24
N SER A 48 18.84 6.45 10.95
CA SER A 48 18.09 7.67 10.65
C SER A 48 18.48 8.23 9.29
N ASN A 49 17.47 8.69 8.54
CA ASN A 49 17.54 9.17 7.18
C ASN A 49 17.72 8.09 6.10
N ASP A 50 17.71 6.80 6.44
CA ASP A 50 17.76 5.71 5.45
C ASP A 50 16.40 5.52 4.75
N CYS A 51 15.28 5.87 5.41
CA CYS A 51 13.94 5.74 4.84
C CYS A 51 12.99 6.85 5.34
N TRP A 52 12.32 7.48 4.38
CA TRP A 52 11.34 8.54 4.62
C TRP A 52 9.98 8.13 4.09
N GLN A 53 8.96 8.21 4.95
CA GLN A 53 7.56 7.97 4.60
C GLN A 53 6.87 9.28 4.25
N PHE A 54 6.17 9.30 3.12
CA PHE A 54 5.36 10.43 2.66
C PHE A 54 3.89 10.00 2.60
N ASP A 55 3.00 10.73 3.27
CA ASP A 55 1.55 10.49 3.23
C ASP A 55 0.78 11.76 2.90
N LEU A 56 -0.30 11.58 2.13
CA LEU A 56 -1.28 12.61 1.81
C LEU A 56 -2.66 12.09 2.22
N SER A 57 -3.22 12.65 3.28
CA SER A 57 -4.53 12.27 3.81
C SER A 57 -5.50 13.44 3.76
N PRO A 58 -6.78 13.23 3.38
CA PRO A 58 -7.81 14.25 3.51
C PRO A 58 -7.87 14.78 4.94
N SER A 59 -7.93 16.10 5.09
CA SER A 59 -8.06 16.74 6.39
C SER A 59 -9.53 16.90 6.75
N ASP A 60 -9.90 16.47 7.97
CA ASP A 60 -11.21 16.70 8.56
C ASP A 60 -11.36 18.10 9.19
N LEU A 61 -10.34 18.97 9.04
CA LEU A 61 -10.41 20.33 9.57
C LEU A 61 -11.57 21.09 8.90
N LYS A 62 -12.50 21.57 9.72
CA LYS A 62 -13.69 22.28 9.26
C LYS A 62 -13.27 23.57 8.55
N HIS A 63 -13.59 23.65 7.26
CA HIS A 63 -13.65 24.86 6.43
C HIS A 63 -12.55 25.90 6.68
N ILE A 64 -11.54 25.89 5.82
CA ILE A 64 -10.68 27.05 5.62
C ILE A 64 -11.35 27.94 4.56
N ASP A 65 -11.34 29.25 4.77
CA ASP A 65 -11.82 30.19 3.76
C ASP A 65 -11.09 29.97 2.44
N LYS A 66 -11.85 29.86 1.35
CA LYS A 66 -11.31 29.53 0.03
C LYS A 66 -10.31 30.62 -0.38
N PRO A 67 -9.02 30.28 -0.55
CA PRO A 67 -8.04 31.26 -0.99
C PRO A 67 -8.36 31.79 -2.39
N GLU A 68 -8.06 33.07 -2.64
CA GLU A 68 -8.36 33.74 -3.92
C GLU A 68 -7.70 33.09 -5.14
N TRP A 69 -6.59 32.37 -4.95
CA TRP A 69 -5.89 31.65 -6.01
C TRP A 69 -6.58 30.34 -6.44
N ILE A 70 -7.62 29.88 -5.74
CA ILE A 70 -8.42 28.73 -6.14
C ILE A 70 -9.50 29.16 -7.15
N ASP A 71 -9.36 28.70 -8.38
CA ASP A 71 -10.34 28.89 -9.45
C ASP A 71 -11.71 28.26 -9.12
N PRO A 72 -12.78 29.06 -8.99
CA PRO A 72 -14.12 28.56 -8.66
C PRO A 72 -14.74 27.66 -9.73
N SER A 73 -14.31 27.79 -10.99
CA SER A 73 -14.87 27.00 -12.11
C SER A 73 -14.40 25.54 -12.12
N LYS A 74 -13.41 25.20 -11.28
CA LYS A 74 -12.71 23.89 -11.28
C LYS A 74 -13.16 22.92 -10.18
N GLY A 75 -14.25 23.23 -9.47
CA GLY A 75 -14.82 22.43 -8.39
C GLY A 75 -14.30 22.79 -7.00
N GLU A 76 -14.81 22.09 -5.98
CA GLU A 76 -14.43 22.32 -4.58
C GLU A 76 -13.06 21.70 -4.26
N PRO A 77 -12.09 22.48 -3.72
CA PRO A 77 -10.79 21.95 -3.33
C PRO A 77 -10.89 21.08 -2.09
N THR A 78 -10.05 20.04 -2.00
CA THR A 78 -9.92 19.22 -0.79
C THR A 78 -8.69 19.67 -0.02
N LEU A 79 -8.86 19.96 1.27
CA LEU A 79 -7.74 20.18 2.16
C LEU A 79 -7.04 18.84 2.42
N LEU A 80 -5.75 18.78 2.17
CA LEU A 80 -4.91 17.62 2.45
C LEU A 80 -3.95 17.93 3.59
N LEU A 81 -3.74 16.95 4.46
CA LEU A 81 -2.58 16.89 5.34
C LEU A 81 -1.46 16.18 4.59
N PHE A 82 -0.34 16.86 4.43
CA PHE A 82 0.90 16.25 3.97
C PHE A 82 1.78 15.94 5.18
N SER A 83 2.26 14.71 5.26
CA SER A 83 3.17 14.30 6.32
C SER A 83 4.43 13.65 5.76
N VAL A 84 5.54 13.94 6.41
CA VAL A 84 6.86 13.42 6.10
C VAL A 84 7.47 12.89 7.39
N ALA A 85 7.79 11.61 7.45
CA ALA A 85 8.33 10.97 8.64
C ALA A 85 9.60 10.16 8.33
N ASP A 86 10.66 10.37 9.11
CA ASP A 86 11.81 9.48 9.11
C ASP A 86 11.48 8.21 9.90
N ASP A 87 11.54 7.06 9.24
CA ASP A 87 11.07 5.78 9.76
C ASP A 87 11.86 5.30 11.00
N ARG A 88 13.16 5.65 11.08
CA ARG A 88 14.02 5.21 12.18
C ARG A 88 13.95 6.12 13.41
N SER A 89 14.02 7.44 13.22
CA SER A 89 14.02 8.41 14.33
C SER A 89 12.61 8.77 14.81
N GLY A 90 11.59 8.57 13.98
CA GLY A 90 10.22 9.03 14.24
C GLY A 90 10.05 10.55 14.14
N VAL A 91 11.07 11.28 13.67
CA VAL A 91 10.94 12.71 13.36
C VAL A 91 9.89 12.86 12.26
N ALA A 92 8.87 13.65 12.53
CA ALA A 92 7.75 13.87 11.62
C ALA A 92 7.44 15.35 11.46
N TYR A 93 7.23 15.76 10.20
CA TYR A 93 6.78 17.08 9.82
C TYR A 93 5.40 16.96 9.17
N ASN A 94 4.47 17.81 9.60
CA ASN A 94 3.10 17.85 9.08
C ASN A 94 2.81 19.25 8.54
N LEU A 95 2.33 19.33 7.32
CA LEU A 95 1.97 20.58 6.66
C LEU A 95 0.58 20.44 6.02
N SER A 96 -0.31 21.37 6.33
CA SER A 96 -1.62 21.46 5.69
C SER A 96 -1.47 22.13 4.32
N GLN A 97 -1.92 21.46 3.26
CA GLN A 97 -1.83 21.96 1.88
C GLN A 97 -3.18 21.80 1.15
N LEU A 98 -3.57 22.81 0.39
CA LEU A 98 -4.79 22.78 -0.44
C LEU A 98 -4.45 22.22 -1.82
N HIS A 99 -4.83 20.95 -2.08
CA HIS A 99 -4.51 20.27 -3.33
C HIS A 99 -5.78 19.76 -4.02
N ARG A 100 -5.73 19.70 -5.36
CA ARG A 100 -6.78 19.06 -6.15
C ARG A 100 -6.46 17.57 -6.29
N ILE A 101 -7.07 16.72 -5.46
CA ILE A 101 -6.99 15.27 -5.64
C ILE A 101 -7.92 14.90 -6.80
N HIS A 102 -7.39 14.35 -7.88
CA HIS A 102 -8.18 13.57 -8.81
C HIS A 102 -7.82 12.11 -8.56
N ALA A 103 -8.82 11.25 -8.43
CA ALA A 103 -8.64 9.83 -8.11
C ALA A 103 -7.63 9.08 -9.00
N ASN A 104 -7.24 9.66 -10.14
CA ASN A 104 -6.33 9.06 -11.12
C ASN A 104 -5.04 9.85 -11.43
N ASN A 105 -4.64 10.88 -10.65
CA ASN A 105 -3.40 11.62 -10.95
C ASN A 105 -2.65 12.10 -9.68
N LEU A 106 -1.63 11.33 -9.24
CA LEU A 106 -0.71 11.66 -8.14
C LEU A 106 0.33 12.76 -8.47
N ARG A 107 0.13 13.57 -9.52
CA ARG A 107 1.16 14.50 -10.04
C ARG A 107 1.30 15.83 -9.30
N ALA A 108 0.64 16.04 -8.18
CA ALA A 108 0.73 17.28 -7.40
C ALA A 108 1.14 16.99 -5.96
N ALA A 109 2.44 16.79 -5.71
CA ALA A 109 2.97 16.71 -4.34
C ALA A 109 4.44 17.14 -4.17
N ALA A 110 5.21 17.38 -5.22
CA ALA A 110 6.67 17.59 -5.08
C ALA A 110 7.21 18.67 -6.02
N LYS A 111 6.74 19.92 -5.91
CA LYS A 111 7.32 21.02 -6.71
C LYS A 111 7.49 22.36 -5.99
N THR A 112 7.63 22.37 -4.67
CA THR A 112 7.74 23.64 -3.92
C THR A 112 8.98 23.78 -3.04
N GLU A 113 9.88 22.80 -2.94
CA GLU A 113 11.10 22.92 -2.11
C GLU A 113 12.38 22.54 -2.85
N CYS A 114 12.50 22.93 -4.12
CA CYS A 114 13.79 22.90 -4.82
C CYS A 114 13.93 24.18 -5.64
N ASN A 115 14.14 25.30 -4.95
CA ASN A 115 14.75 26.52 -5.45
C ASN A 115 15.34 27.23 -4.23
N THR A 116 16.63 26.96 -4.00
CA THR A 116 17.56 27.88 -3.34
C THR A 116 17.53 29.26 -3.99
#